data_AF-A0A2H0QAP5-F1
#
_entry.id   AF-A0A2H0QAP5-F1
#
_cell.length_a   1.000
_cell.length_b   1.000
_cell.length_c   1.000
_cell.angle_alpha   90.00
_cell.angle_beta   90.00
_cell.angle_gamma   90.00
#
_symmetry.space_group_name_H-M   'P 1'
#
loop_
_entity.id
_entity.type
_entity.pdbx_description
1 polymer ?
#
loop_
_entity_poly.entity_id
_entity_poly.type
_entity_poly.pdbx_seq_one_letter_code
_entity_poly.pdbx_strand_id
1 'polypeptide(L)'
;MKKVIINHRDRDLFNYLYEVKVASEKQIRRDVYKEVTKTVVYRRLKKLIKASYLKRFLYFDGKRTISAYSLSKSSLRKFILGNRSDEDTIKRCLSDSIEHDIALVDIRHRFLSSRKIVDYFSENVLLSDASFVNSNEFNEFKRLHSDGMIVYKFDDESIYKLAVEYEHTLKYTPRYERLFADYENANHVVAILYICRDEKVLKRIKKIVQSLKLTRFFVATLDEFLVNPDRLKFKRCHNNDTLEISNA
;
A
#
# COMPACT_ATOMS: atom_id res chain seq x y z
N MET A 1 17.84 22.64 23.10
CA MET A 1 16.61 22.36 22.31
C MET A 1 15.49 21.91 23.24
N LYS A 2 14.27 22.45 23.15
CA LYS A 2 13.13 21.95 23.94
C LYS A 2 12.80 20.52 23.51
N LYS A 3 12.77 19.59 24.47
CA LYS A 3 12.39 18.18 24.27
C LYS A 3 10.96 18.13 23.74
N VAL A 4 10.76 17.53 22.56
CA VAL A 4 9.40 17.31 22.03
C VAL A 4 8.78 16.15 22.80
N ILE A 5 7.68 16.42 23.50
CA ILE A 5 6.87 15.40 24.18
C ILE A 5 6.03 14.68 23.12
N ILE A 6 6.15 13.35 23.09
CA ILE A 6 5.39 12.44 22.22
C ILE A 6 4.05 12.14 22.89
N ASN A 7 2.96 12.38 22.19
CA ASN A 7 1.60 12.09 22.64
C ASN A 7 1.02 10.86 21.90
N HIS A 8 -0.23 10.50 22.22
CA HIS A 8 -0.92 9.37 21.59
C HIS A 8 -1.02 9.52 20.06
N ARG A 9 -1.45 10.67 19.56
CA ARG A 9 -1.58 10.94 18.11
C ARG A 9 -0.27 10.84 17.35
N ASP A 10 0.86 11.13 18.00
CA ASP A 10 2.17 10.90 17.38
C ASP A 10 2.49 9.41 17.26
N ARG A 11 2.09 8.59 18.24
CA ARG A 11 2.23 7.13 18.15
C ARG A 11 1.34 6.57 17.05
N ASP A 12 0.11 7.07 16.93
CA ASP A 12 -0.79 6.72 15.82
C ASP A 12 -0.15 7.09 14.47
N LEU A 13 0.45 8.28 14.37
CA LEU A 13 1.20 8.69 13.18
C LEU A 13 2.40 7.77 12.91
N PHE A 14 3.11 7.33 13.94
CA PHE A 14 4.28 6.46 13.77
C PHE A 14 3.86 5.08 13.28
N ASN A 15 2.82 4.48 13.86
CA ASN A 15 2.27 3.21 13.40
C ASN A 15 1.77 3.33 11.96
N TYR A 16 1.02 4.39 11.66
CA TYR A 16 0.53 4.66 10.32
C TYR A 16 1.68 4.78 9.29
N LEU A 17 2.70 5.58 9.57
CA LEU A 17 3.86 5.74 8.68
C LEU A 17 4.73 4.49 8.59
N TYR A 18 4.70 3.63 9.61
CA TYR A 18 5.32 2.32 9.53
C TYR A 18 4.54 1.42 8.57
N GLU A 19 3.21 1.35 8.68
CA GLU A 19 2.39 0.54 7.78
C GLU A 19 2.57 0.96 6.31
N VAL A 20 2.55 2.27 6.03
CA VAL A 20 2.53 2.78 4.64
C VAL A 20 3.88 3.30 4.13
N LYS A 21 4.96 3.18 4.92
CA LYS A 21 6.33 3.69 4.66
C LYS A 21 6.46 5.22 4.57
N VAL A 22 5.60 5.88 3.80
CA VAL A 22 5.61 7.32 3.52
C VAL A 22 4.21 7.84 3.23
N ALA A 23 3.90 9.07 3.66
CA ALA A 23 2.63 9.72 3.35
C ALA A 23 2.78 11.23 3.16
N SER A 24 1.91 11.83 2.35
CA SER A 24 1.79 13.28 2.22
C SER A 24 1.09 13.91 3.43
N GLU A 25 1.24 15.22 3.62
CA GLU A 25 0.50 15.95 4.67
C GLU A 25 -1.02 15.78 4.53
N LYS A 26 -1.53 15.75 3.29
CA LYS A 26 -2.95 15.56 2.99
C LYS A 26 -3.43 14.19 3.49
N GLN A 27 -2.67 13.14 3.20
CA GLN A 27 -2.98 11.77 3.61
C GLN A 27 -2.87 11.61 5.13
N ILE A 28 -1.79 12.11 5.74
CA ILE A 28 -1.63 12.10 7.20
C ILE A 28 -2.79 12.80 7.91
N ARG A 29 -3.24 13.95 7.39
CA ARG A 29 -4.40 14.64 7.95
C ARG A 29 -5.68 13.83 7.78
N ARG A 30 -5.90 13.25 6.60
CA ARG A 30 -7.08 12.43 6.29
C ARG A 30 -7.17 11.20 7.20
N ASP A 31 -6.05 10.51 7.38
CA ASP A 31 -6.06 9.15 7.95
C ASP A 31 -5.75 9.14 9.46
N VAL A 32 -4.89 10.05 9.95
CA VAL A 32 -4.43 10.08 11.35
C VAL A 32 -5.01 11.27 12.12
N TYR A 33 -4.89 12.48 11.56
CA TYR A 33 -5.30 13.72 12.24
C TYR A 33 -6.67 14.20 11.77
N LYS A 34 -7.66 13.30 11.82
CA LYS A 34 -9.05 13.59 11.47
C LYS A 34 -9.52 14.85 12.22
N GLU A 35 -10.21 15.74 11.50
CA GLU A 35 -10.77 17.00 12.01
C GLU A 35 -9.74 18.06 12.48
N VAL A 36 -8.44 17.80 12.36
CA VAL A 36 -7.40 18.77 12.71
C VAL A 36 -7.08 19.67 11.52
N THR A 37 -6.97 20.97 11.76
CA THR A 37 -6.64 21.94 10.71
C THR A 37 -5.27 21.68 10.11
N LYS A 38 -5.13 21.99 8.81
CA LYS A 38 -3.88 21.87 8.05
C LYS A 38 -2.69 22.50 8.79
N THR A 39 -2.88 23.72 9.28
CA THR A 39 -1.84 24.51 9.97
C THR A 39 -1.34 23.83 11.25
N VAL A 40 -2.24 23.21 12.02
CA VAL A 40 -1.88 22.50 13.25
C VAL A 40 -1.09 21.23 12.93
N VAL A 41 -1.53 20.45 11.94
CA VAL A 41 -0.80 19.26 11.47
C VAL A 41 0.60 19.65 10.97
N TYR A 42 0.70 20.64 10.08
CA TYR A 42 1.99 21.13 9.58
C TYR A 42 2.94 21.56 10.70
N ARG A 43 2.45 22.34 11.67
CA ARG A 43 3.25 22.75 12.85
C ARG A 43 3.72 21.55 13.66
N ARG A 44 2.89 20.51 13.82
CA ARG A 44 3.27 19.28 14.53
C ARG A 44 4.33 18.50 13.77
N LEU A 45 4.13 18.25 12.47
CA LEU A 45 5.11 17.57 11.61
C LEU A 45 6.46 18.30 11.62
N LYS A 46 6.47 19.63 11.54
CA LYS A 46 7.70 20.44 11.64
C LYS A 46 8.42 20.27 12.97
N LYS A 47 7.68 20.16 14.09
CA LYS A 47 8.27 19.88 15.41
C LYS A 47 8.90 18.47 15.47
N LEU A 48 8.21 17.46 14.92
CA LEU A 48 8.71 16.09 14.88
C LEU A 48 9.95 15.93 13.98
N ILE A 49 9.99 16.63 12.84
CA ILE A 49 11.19 16.72 11.97
C ILE A 49 12.36 17.37 12.73
N LYS A 50 12.14 18.51 13.39
CA LYS A 50 13.20 19.17 14.19
C LYS A 50 13.74 18.28 15.31
N ALA A 51 12.92 17.37 15.83
CA ALA A 51 13.33 16.39 16.82
C ALA A 51 13.89 15.09 16.20
N SER A 52 14.12 15.06 14.88
CA SER A 52 14.63 13.91 14.11
C SER A 52 13.75 12.65 14.19
N TYR A 53 12.48 12.81 14.51
CA TYR A 53 11.55 11.68 14.53
C TYR A 53 10.99 11.34 13.14
N LEU A 54 10.87 12.34 12.28
CA LEU A 54 10.41 12.20 10.90
C LEU A 54 11.46 12.73 9.93
N LYS A 55 11.46 12.17 8.72
CA LYS A 55 12.13 12.72 7.55
C LYS A 55 11.09 13.36 6.63
N ARG A 56 11.52 14.37 5.87
CA ARG A 56 10.72 15.02 4.84
C ARG A 56 11.38 14.83 3.49
N PHE A 57 10.58 14.48 2.50
CA PHE A 57 10.98 14.36 1.10
C PHE A 57 10.11 15.29 0.26
N LEU A 58 10.60 15.62 -0.92
CA LEU A 58 9.85 16.35 -1.94
C LEU A 58 9.69 15.41 -3.13
N TYR A 59 8.48 15.36 -3.69
CA TYR A 59 8.20 14.62 -4.92
C TYR A 59 7.27 15.45 -5.80
N PHE A 60 7.22 15.15 -7.10
CA PHE A 60 6.37 15.85 -8.06
C PHE A 60 5.15 14.99 -8.38
N ASP A 61 3.94 15.52 -8.13
CA ASP A 61 2.68 14.79 -8.37
C ASP A 61 2.15 14.91 -9.81
N GLY A 62 2.96 15.45 -10.72
CA GLY A 62 2.55 15.81 -12.09
C GLY A 62 2.08 17.26 -12.24
N LYS A 63 1.74 17.95 -11.14
CA LYS A 63 1.24 19.33 -11.15
C LYS A 63 2.09 20.27 -10.29
N ARG A 64 2.59 19.78 -9.17
CA ARG A 64 3.37 20.56 -8.21
C ARG A 64 4.26 19.67 -7.34
N THR A 65 5.25 20.31 -6.73
CA THR A 65 6.07 19.67 -5.70
C THR A 65 5.29 19.55 -4.39
N ILE A 66 5.17 18.32 -3.89
CA ILE A 66 4.49 17.98 -2.63
C ILE A 66 5.50 17.48 -1.61
N SER A 67 5.22 17.72 -0.33
CA SER A 67 5.99 17.14 0.77
C SER A 67 5.43 15.80 1.21
N ALA A 68 6.32 14.82 1.29
CA ALA A 68 6.07 13.50 1.84
C ALA A 68 6.88 13.31 3.13
N TYR A 69 6.39 12.47 4.02
CA TYR A 69 6.95 12.27 5.35
C TYR A 69 7.09 10.78 5.64
N SER A 70 8.24 10.37 6.19
CA SER A 70 8.46 9.00 6.68
C SER A 70 9.07 9.03 8.08
N LEU A 71 9.06 7.87 8.75
CA LEU A 71 9.82 7.70 9.98
C LEU A 71 11.32 7.81 9.73
N SER A 72 12.05 8.39 10.68
CA SER A 72 13.50 8.24 10.71
C SER A 72 13.88 6.82 11.18
N LYS A 73 15.09 6.37 10.84
CA LYS A 73 15.64 5.09 11.34
C LYS A 73 15.62 5.01 12.87
N SER A 74 15.93 6.11 13.55
CA SER A 74 15.92 6.18 15.01
C SER A 74 14.51 6.07 15.58
N SER A 75 13.50 6.64 14.94
CA SER A 75 12.10 6.44 15.34
C SER A 75 11.63 5.01 15.14
N LEU A 76 11.95 4.38 14.01
CA LEU A 76 11.60 2.98 13.76
C LEU A 76 12.13 2.08 14.87
N ARG A 77 13.43 2.19 15.21
CA ARG A 77 14.01 1.45 16.33
C ARG A 77 13.33 1.74 17.66
N LYS A 78 13.13 3.02 17.95
CA LYS A 78 12.67 3.45 19.27
C LYS A 78 11.21 3.12 19.55
N PHE A 79 10.35 3.21 18.54
CA PHE A 79 8.90 3.17 18.73
C PHE A 79 8.21 1.97 18.10
N ILE A 80 8.83 1.29 17.13
CA ILE A 80 8.19 0.23 16.36
C ILE A 80 8.93 -1.10 16.53
N LEU A 81 10.17 -1.18 16.05
CA LEU A 81 10.90 -2.44 15.88
C LEU A 81 11.72 -2.85 17.12
N GLY A 82 11.88 -1.96 18.09
CA GLY A 82 12.81 -2.13 19.20
C GLY A 82 14.28 -1.91 18.84
N ASN A 83 15.12 -1.70 19.86
CA ASN A 83 16.52 -1.31 19.68
C ASN A 83 17.43 -2.42 19.13
N ARG A 84 16.97 -3.66 19.07
CA ARG A 84 17.75 -4.83 18.60
C ARG A 84 17.58 -5.15 17.12
N SER A 85 16.73 -4.41 16.41
CA SER A 85 16.48 -4.66 14.99
C SER A 85 17.69 -4.28 14.12
N ASP A 86 18.03 -5.19 13.20
CA ASP A 86 19.16 -5.05 12.28
C ASP A 86 18.91 -3.98 11.20
N GLU A 87 19.97 -3.56 10.51
CA GLU A 87 19.90 -2.50 9.50
C GLU A 87 19.07 -2.88 8.28
N ASP A 88 19.02 -4.17 7.89
CA ASP A 88 18.30 -4.58 6.69
C ASP A 88 16.79 -4.64 6.94
N THR A 89 16.38 -5.10 8.13
CA THR A 89 14.99 -4.95 8.60
C THR A 89 14.57 -3.48 8.59
N ILE A 90 15.40 -2.57 9.10
CA ILE A 90 15.09 -1.14 9.11
C ILE A 90 14.99 -0.56 7.69
N LYS A 91 15.87 -0.96 6.78
CA LYS A 91 15.82 -0.49 5.38
C LYS A 91 14.54 -0.93 4.68
N ARG A 92 14.12 -2.20 4.84
CA ARG A 92 12.87 -2.72 4.23
C ARG A 92 11.63 -1.95 4.69
N CYS A 93 11.63 -1.46 5.94
CA CYS A 93 10.52 -0.66 6.46
C CYS A 93 10.47 0.78 5.92
N LEU A 94 11.49 1.23 5.18
CA LEU A 94 11.54 2.55 4.56
C LEU A 94 11.15 2.46 3.08
N SER A 95 10.71 3.60 2.54
CA SER A 95 10.34 3.71 1.12
C SER A 95 11.58 3.74 0.23
N ASP A 96 11.59 2.90 -0.80
CA ASP A 96 12.57 2.93 -1.90
C ASP A 96 12.03 3.71 -3.12
N SER A 97 10.72 3.96 -3.18
CA SER A 97 10.06 4.76 -4.22
C SER A 97 8.91 5.56 -3.62
N ILE A 98 9.12 6.86 -3.44
CA ILE A 98 8.17 7.75 -2.76
C ILE A 98 6.85 7.83 -3.53
N GLU A 99 6.90 8.03 -4.85
CA GLU A 99 5.71 8.13 -5.69
C GLU A 99 4.87 6.85 -5.70
N HIS A 100 5.54 5.69 -5.67
CA HIS A 100 4.89 4.38 -5.59
C HIS A 100 4.12 4.23 -4.28
N ASP A 101 4.80 4.40 -3.15
CA ASP A 101 4.22 4.18 -1.83
C ASP A 101 3.15 5.24 -1.49
N ILE A 102 3.30 6.47 -1.98
CA ILE A 102 2.27 7.51 -1.88
C ILE A 102 0.98 7.09 -2.58
N ALA A 103 1.05 6.45 -3.75
CA ALA A 103 -0.14 5.95 -4.44
C ALA A 103 -0.78 4.78 -3.69
N LEU A 104 0.04 3.88 -3.12
CA LEU A 104 -0.45 2.78 -2.29
C LEU A 104 -1.24 3.25 -1.05
N VAL A 105 -0.88 4.40 -0.47
CA VAL A 105 -1.68 5.01 0.60
C VAL A 105 -3.10 5.34 0.16
N ASP A 106 -3.27 5.90 -1.04
CA ASP A 106 -4.60 6.21 -1.57
C ASP A 106 -5.35 4.94 -2.00
N ILE A 107 -4.64 3.94 -2.51
CA ILE A 107 -5.19 2.62 -2.81
C ILE A 107 -5.75 1.96 -1.55
N ARG A 108 -4.94 1.88 -0.47
CA ARG A 108 -5.36 1.37 0.84
C ARG A 108 -6.59 2.11 1.36
N HIS A 109 -6.55 3.45 1.35
CA HIS A 109 -7.69 4.26 1.81
C HIS A 109 -8.95 3.94 1.02
N ARG A 110 -8.85 3.77 -0.30
CA ARG A 110 -9.98 3.44 -1.16
C ARG A 110 -10.53 2.04 -0.87
N PHE A 111 -9.69 1.03 -0.67
CA PHE A 111 -10.16 -0.29 -0.25
C PHE A 111 -10.89 -0.23 1.09
N LEU A 112 -10.29 0.38 2.11
CA LEU A 112 -10.87 0.48 3.46
C LEU A 112 -12.15 1.35 3.53
N SER A 113 -12.50 2.05 2.45
CA SER A 113 -13.78 2.77 2.36
C SER A 113 -14.96 1.86 1.97
N SER A 114 -14.70 0.64 1.50
CA SER A 114 -15.74 -0.33 1.15
C SER A 114 -16.08 -1.23 2.34
N ARG A 115 -17.37 -1.46 2.60
CA ARG A 115 -17.87 -2.37 3.64
C ARG A 115 -17.55 -3.84 3.38
N LYS A 116 -17.27 -4.19 2.12
CA LYS A 116 -16.88 -5.54 1.70
C LYS A 116 -15.42 -5.85 1.99
N ILE A 117 -14.61 -4.84 2.30
CA ILE A 117 -13.23 -5.01 2.71
C ILE A 117 -13.19 -5.03 4.23
N VAL A 118 -12.89 -6.21 4.78
CA VAL A 118 -12.77 -6.43 6.23
C VAL A 118 -11.45 -5.83 6.72
N ASP A 119 -10.36 -6.08 5.99
CA ASP A 119 -9.02 -5.64 6.35
C ASP A 119 -8.15 -5.38 5.12
N TYR A 120 -7.13 -4.55 5.32
CA TYR A 120 -6.03 -4.29 4.38
C TYR A 120 -4.70 -4.41 5.11
N PHE A 121 -3.82 -5.27 4.61
CA PHE A 121 -2.46 -5.44 5.09
C PHE A 121 -1.49 -4.91 4.04
N SER A 122 -0.68 -3.91 4.40
CA SER A 122 0.37 -3.42 3.51
C SER A 122 1.56 -4.36 3.47
N GLU A 123 2.44 -4.20 2.47
CA GLU A 123 3.72 -4.91 2.39
C GLU A 123 4.47 -4.91 3.74
N ASN A 124 4.64 -3.74 4.38
CA ASN A 124 5.35 -3.67 5.65
C ASN A 124 4.69 -4.53 6.72
N VAL A 125 3.36 -4.51 6.81
CA VAL A 125 2.62 -5.33 7.79
C VAL A 125 2.78 -6.82 7.47
N LEU A 126 2.63 -7.22 6.20
CA LEU A 126 2.81 -8.60 5.75
C LEU A 126 4.22 -9.14 6.05
N LEU A 127 5.26 -8.31 5.86
CA LEU A 127 6.64 -8.73 6.04
C LEU A 127 7.06 -8.83 7.52
N SER A 128 6.49 -8.00 8.38
CA SER A 128 7.02 -7.74 9.73
C SER A 128 6.20 -8.31 10.89
N ASP A 129 4.90 -8.55 10.70
CA ASP A 129 4.06 -9.01 11.79
C ASP A 129 4.35 -10.48 12.13
N ALA A 130 4.76 -10.71 13.38
CA ALA A 130 5.09 -12.03 13.89
C ALA A 130 3.88 -12.97 13.92
N SER A 131 2.66 -12.43 14.00
CA SER A 131 1.43 -13.23 13.98
C SER A 131 1.20 -13.93 12.64
N PHE A 132 1.75 -13.39 11.53
CA PHE A 132 1.62 -14.01 10.21
C PHE A 132 2.66 -15.10 9.94
N VAL A 133 3.73 -15.18 10.73
CA VAL A 133 4.85 -16.12 10.51
C VAL A 133 4.38 -17.59 10.49
N ASN A 134 3.35 -17.91 11.26
CA ASN A 134 2.84 -19.28 11.40
C ASN A 134 1.61 -19.57 10.53
N SER A 135 1.11 -18.58 9.78
CA SER A 135 -0.06 -18.77 8.91
C SER A 135 0.36 -19.01 7.47
N ASN A 136 0.19 -20.25 6.98
CA ASN A 136 0.52 -20.63 5.60
C ASN A 136 -0.15 -19.71 4.57
N GLU A 137 -1.35 -19.22 4.87
CA GLU A 137 -2.11 -18.32 3.99
C GLU A 137 -1.42 -16.98 3.74
N PHE A 138 -0.77 -16.38 4.76
CA PHE A 138 -0.09 -15.08 4.62
C PHE A 138 1.34 -15.23 4.08
N ASN A 139 1.94 -16.41 4.28
CA ASN A 139 3.30 -16.70 3.85
C ASN A 139 3.47 -16.61 2.32
N GLU A 140 2.42 -16.90 1.53
CA GLU A 140 2.49 -16.72 0.08
C GLU A 140 2.60 -15.25 -0.32
N PHE A 141 1.77 -14.36 0.22
CA PHE A 141 1.84 -12.92 -0.03
C PHE A 141 3.19 -12.32 0.39
N LYS A 142 3.72 -12.80 1.52
CA LYS A 142 5.06 -12.43 2.00
C LYS A 142 6.16 -12.89 1.04
N ARG A 143 6.12 -14.14 0.58
CA ARG A 143 7.09 -14.70 -0.39
C ARG A 143 7.02 -13.98 -1.74
N LEU A 144 5.82 -13.61 -2.16
CA LEU A 144 5.55 -12.89 -3.40
C LEU A 144 5.92 -11.40 -3.32
N HIS A 145 6.18 -10.88 -2.12
CA HIS A 145 6.41 -9.46 -1.87
C HIS A 145 5.26 -8.59 -2.40
N SER A 146 4.00 -9.02 -2.16
CA SER A 146 2.83 -8.25 -2.58
C SER A 146 2.83 -6.86 -1.94
N ASP A 147 2.48 -5.83 -2.72
CA ASP A 147 2.35 -4.46 -2.22
C ASP A 147 1.27 -4.33 -1.12
N GLY A 148 0.26 -5.19 -1.20
CA GLY A 148 -0.69 -5.40 -0.13
C GLY A 148 -1.55 -6.64 -0.30
N MET A 149 -2.37 -6.90 0.71
CA MET A 149 -3.38 -7.94 0.72
C MET A 149 -4.67 -7.37 1.29
N ILE A 150 -5.80 -7.70 0.66
CA ILE A 150 -7.12 -7.38 1.21
C ILE A 150 -7.83 -8.65 1.67
N VAL A 151 -8.63 -8.51 2.72
CA VAL A 151 -9.59 -9.51 3.16
C VAL A 151 -10.96 -9.05 2.66
N TYR A 152 -11.46 -9.74 1.64
CA TYR A 152 -12.71 -9.44 0.97
C TYR A 152 -13.80 -10.39 1.44
N LYS A 153 -14.98 -9.85 1.74
CA LYS A 153 -16.16 -10.59 2.19
C LYS A 153 -17.25 -10.53 1.12
N PHE A 154 -17.66 -11.69 0.60
CA PHE A 154 -18.75 -11.80 -0.37
C PHE A 154 -20.13 -11.68 0.31
N ASP A 155 -21.19 -11.60 -0.50
CA ASP A 155 -22.59 -11.54 -0.03
C ASP A 155 -23.03 -12.81 0.71
N ASP A 156 -22.43 -13.96 0.39
CA ASP A 156 -22.65 -15.24 1.06
C ASP A 156 -21.80 -15.42 2.34
N GLU A 157 -21.23 -14.32 2.85
CA GLU A 157 -20.35 -14.25 4.03
C GLU A 157 -18.99 -14.94 3.88
N SER A 158 -18.68 -15.52 2.70
CA SER A 158 -17.39 -16.12 2.44
C SER A 158 -16.26 -15.08 2.41
N ILE A 159 -15.09 -15.45 2.96
CA ILE A 159 -13.93 -14.57 3.11
C ILE A 159 -12.80 -15.03 2.19
N TYR A 160 -12.30 -14.12 1.37
CA TYR A 160 -11.22 -14.36 0.44
C TYR A 160 -10.07 -13.37 0.66
N LYS A 161 -8.84 -13.86 0.47
CA LYS A 161 -7.64 -13.04 0.52
C LYS A 161 -7.16 -12.77 -0.90
N LEU A 162 -7.12 -11.50 -1.29
CA LEU A 162 -6.73 -11.09 -2.63
C LEU A 162 -5.43 -10.28 -2.55
N ALA A 163 -4.51 -10.52 -3.48
CA ALA A 163 -3.28 -9.74 -3.58
C ALA A 163 -3.58 -8.39 -4.22
N VAL A 164 -2.90 -7.35 -3.76
CA VAL A 164 -2.91 -6.01 -4.35
C VAL A 164 -1.51 -5.72 -4.86
N GLU A 165 -1.45 -5.30 -6.13
CA GLU A 165 -0.22 -4.90 -6.81
C GLU A 165 -0.43 -3.53 -7.43
N TYR A 166 0.56 -2.66 -7.34
CA TYR A 166 0.58 -1.37 -8.00
C TYR A 166 1.79 -1.24 -8.91
N GLU A 167 1.55 -0.86 -10.17
CA GLU A 167 2.63 -0.57 -11.10
C GLU A 167 2.67 0.91 -11.46
N HIS A 168 3.66 1.60 -10.90
CA HIS A 168 3.91 3.01 -11.19
C HIS A 168 4.57 3.22 -12.56
N THR A 169 5.47 2.32 -12.96
CA THR A 169 6.28 2.45 -14.18
C THR A 169 6.53 1.10 -14.83
N LEU A 170 6.63 1.07 -16.16
CA LEU A 170 6.96 -0.16 -16.87
C LEU A 170 8.35 -0.69 -16.48
N LYS A 171 8.37 -1.96 -16.10
CA LYS A 171 9.60 -2.74 -15.89
C LYS A 171 9.88 -3.60 -17.13
N TYR A 172 11.07 -4.21 -17.16
CA TYR A 172 11.44 -5.16 -18.21
C TYR A 172 10.54 -6.41 -18.18
N THR A 173 10.13 -6.91 -19.34
CA THR A 173 9.20 -8.05 -19.50
C THR A 173 9.57 -9.28 -18.67
N PRO A 174 10.85 -9.73 -18.61
CA PRO A 174 11.21 -10.91 -17.82
C PRO A 174 10.90 -10.78 -16.33
N ARG A 175 10.87 -9.55 -15.80
CA ARG A 175 10.47 -9.29 -14.41
C ARG A 175 8.99 -9.59 -14.18
N TYR A 176 8.13 -9.27 -15.16
CA TYR A 176 6.71 -9.61 -15.09
C TYR A 176 6.47 -11.11 -15.25
N GLU A 177 7.12 -11.75 -16.22
CA GLU A 177 6.99 -13.18 -16.44
C GLU A 177 7.33 -13.98 -15.18
N ARG A 178 8.42 -13.60 -14.50
CA ARG A 178 8.82 -14.23 -13.23
C ARG A 178 7.78 -14.01 -12.13
N LEU A 179 7.37 -12.75 -11.89
CA LEU A 179 6.37 -12.42 -10.88
C LEU A 179 5.07 -13.18 -11.11
N PHE A 180 4.60 -13.23 -12.35
CA PHE A 180 3.36 -13.88 -12.71
C PHE A 180 3.43 -15.40 -12.61
N ALA A 181 4.56 -16.00 -12.98
CA ALA A 181 4.79 -17.43 -12.75
C ALA A 181 4.78 -17.75 -11.25
N ASP A 182 5.36 -16.89 -10.39
CA ASP A 182 5.32 -17.09 -8.95
C ASP A 182 3.88 -17.04 -8.39
N TYR A 183 3.03 -16.17 -8.95
CA TYR A 183 1.61 -16.06 -8.60
C TYR A 183 0.74 -17.24 -9.06
N GLU A 184 1.01 -17.84 -10.22
CA GLU A 184 0.29 -19.05 -10.64
C GLU A 184 0.60 -20.23 -9.73
N ASN A 185 1.80 -20.29 -9.18
CA ASN A 185 2.22 -21.33 -8.24
C ASN A 185 1.79 -21.06 -6.78
N ALA A 186 1.10 -19.94 -6.51
CA ALA A 186 0.64 -19.57 -5.18
C ALA A 186 -0.81 -20.02 -4.96
N ASN A 187 -1.03 -21.09 -4.20
CA ASN A 187 -2.33 -21.76 -4.10
C ASN A 187 -3.35 -20.98 -3.28
N HIS A 188 -2.91 -20.15 -2.34
CA HIS A 188 -3.75 -19.37 -1.43
C HIS A 188 -4.11 -17.97 -1.96
N VAL A 189 -3.46 -17.49 -3.03
CA VAL A 189 -3.74 -16.17 -3.63
C VAL A 189 -4.86 -16.24 -4.68
N VAL A 190 -6.12 -16.28 -4.26
CA VAL A 190 -7.26 -16.57 -5.17
C VAL A 190 -7.38 -15.62 -6.36
N ALA A 191 -7.09 -14.33 -6.17
CA ALA A 191 -7.02 -13.36 -7.28
C ALA A 191 -5.99 -12.26 -6.98
N ILE A 192 -5.54 -11.62 -8.06
CA ILE A 192 -4.60 -10.50 -8.03
C ILE A 192 -5.30 -9.26 -8.59
N LEU A 193 -5.43 -8.23 -7.74
CA LEU A 193 -5.92 -6.92 -8.11
C LEU A 193 -4.73 -6.03 -8.49
N TYR A 194 -4.51 -5.87 -9.79
CA TYR A 194 -3.34 -5.23 -10.35
C TYR A 194 -3.68 -3.83 -10.86
N ILE A 195 -3.30 -2.82 -10.09
CA ILE A 195 -3.58 -1.41 -10.36
C ILE A 195 -2.42 -0.80 -11.13
N CYS A 196 -2.69 -0.22 -12.29
CA CYS A 196 -1.69 0.37 -13.15
C CYS A 196 -1.75 1.89 -13.05
N ARG A 197 -0.62 2.60 -13.04
CA ARG A 197 -0.61 4.07 -13.02
C ARG A 197 -1.48 4.69 -14.12
N ASP A 198 -1.34 4.18 -15.34
CA ASP A 198 -1.98 4.73 -16.52
C ASP A 198 -2.33 3.63 -17.54
N GLU A 199 -3.02 4.03 -18.61
CA GLU A 199 -3.43 3.16 -19.71
C GLU A 199 -2.26 2.51 -20.46
N LYS A 200 -1.10 3.17 -20.52
CA LYS A 200 0.08 2.61 -21.19
C LYS A 200 0.62 1.42 -20.40
N VAL A 201 0.73 1.56 -19.08
CA VAL A 201 1.10 0.48 -18.18
C VAL A 201 0.08 -0.65 -18.25
N LEU A 202 -1.21 -0.32 -18.14
CA LEU A 202 -2.31 -1.30 -18.18
C LEU A 202 -2.30 -2.14 -19.45
N LYS A 203 -2.18 -1.52 -20.63
CA LYS A 203 -2.14 -2.24 -21.91
C LYS A 203 -0.96 -3.21 -21.99
N ARG A 204 0.20 -2.83 -21.44
CA ARG A 204 1.38 -3.71 -21.42
C ARG A 204 1.17 -4.90 -20.50
N ILE A 205 0.66 -4.67 -19.28
CA ILE A 205 0.36 -5.74 -18.31
C ILE A 205 -0.67 -6.70 -18.89
N LYS A 206 -1.78 -6.19 -19.45
CA LYS A 206 -2.79 -7.01 -20.12
C LYS A 206 -2.18 -7.90 -21.20
N LYS A 207 -1.32 -7.35 -22.07
CA LYS A 207 -0.69 -8.13 -23.14
C LYS A 207 0.14 -9.30 -22.60
N ILE A 208 0.90 -9.09 -21.53
CA ILE A 208 1.74 -10.13 -20.92
C ILE A 208 0.87 -11.20 -20.26
N VAL A 209 -0.10 -10.79 -19.44
CA VAL A 209 -1.05 -11.69 -18.77
C VAL A 209 -1.82 -12.53 -19.79
N GLN A 210 -2.23 -11.92 -20.90
CA GLN A 210 -2.90 -12.59 -22.02
C GLN A 210 -2.00 -13.61 -22.70
N SER A 211 -0.75 -13.26 -23.02
CA SER A 211 0.20 -14.18 -23.66
C SER A 211 0.51 -15.40 -22.78
N LEU A 212 0.51 -15.22 -21.46
CA LEU A 212 0.77 -16.28 -20.49
C LEU A 212 -0.50 -17.05 -20.07
N LYS A 213 -1.68 -16.69 -20.60
CA LYS A 213 -2.97 -17.36 -20.32
C LYS A 213 -3.38 -17.35 -18.83
N LEU A 214 -2.96 -16.33 -18.07
CA LEU A 214 -3.17 -16.26 -16.62
C LEU A 214 -4.54 -15.72 -16.24
N THR A 215 -5.37 -16.52 -15.57
CA THR A 215 -6.80 -16.20 -15.39
C THR A 215 -7.13 -15.47 -14.10
N ARG A 216 -6.18 -15.36 -13.16
CA ARG A 216 -6.40 -14.80 -11.81
C ARG A 216 -6.17 -13.28 -11.71
N PHE A 217 -5.82 -12.62 -12.81
CA PHE A 217 -5.48 -11.20 -12.85
C PHE A 217 -6.66 -10.32 -13.23
N PHE A 218 -6.93 -9.34 -12.37
CA PHE A 218 -7.92 -8.29 -12.55
C PHE A 218 -7.21 -6.94 -12.55
N VAL A 219 -7.44 -6.13 -13.58
CA VAL A 219 -6.68 -4.89 -13.81
C VAL A 219 -7.58 -3.66 -13.85
N ALA A 220 -7.04 -2.55 -13.39
CA ALA A 220 -7.63 -1.21 -13.49
C ALA A 220 -6.52 -0.16 -13.60
N THR A 221 -6.84 1.01 -14.15
CA THR A 221 -5.95 2.17 -13.94
C THR A 221 -6.17 2.78 -12.56
N LEU A 222 -5.16 3.48 -12.03
CA LEU A 222 -5.25 4.17 -10.75
C LEU A 222 -6.37 5.23 -10.77
N ASP A 223 -6.48 5.97 -11.87
CA ASP A 223 -7.53 6.98 -12.03
C ASP A 223 -8.92 6.33 -12.03
N GLU A 224 -9.16 5.27 -12.83
CA GLU A 224 -10.43 4.54 -12.81
C GLU A 224 -10.76 4.00 -11.40
N PHE A 225 -9.75 3.48 -10.70
CA PHE A 225 -9.90 2.91 -9.36
C PHE A 225 -10.27 3.97 -8.29
N LEU A 226 -9.71 5.18 -8.40
CA LEU A 226 -9.92 6.25 -7.41
C LEU A 226 -11.15 7.13 -7.71
N VAL A 227 -11.63 7.21 -8.96
CA VAL A 227 -12.68 8.15 -9.38
C VAL A 227 -14.08 7.78 -8.88
N ASN A 228 -14.44 6.49 -8.87
CA ASN A 228 -15.79 6.08 -8.46
C ASN A 228 -15.80 5.77 -6.96
N PRO A 229 -16.46 6.58 -6.11
CA PRO A 229 -16.50 6.32 -4.67
C PRO A 229 -17.38 5.13 -4.32
N ASP A 230 -18.37 4.75 -5.13
CA ASP A 230 -19.38 3.76 -4.76
C ASP A 230 -19.03 2.33 -5.18
N ARG A 231 -18.07 2.19 -6.12
CA ARG A 231 -17.68 0.89 -6.67
C ARG A 231 -16.18 0.83 -6.95
N LEU A 232 -15.55 -0.30 -6.63
CA LEU A 232 -14.23 -0.66 -7.14
C LEU A 232 -14.45 -1.58 -8.33
N LYS A 233 -13.95 -1.20 -9.49
CA LYS A 233 -14.15 -1.94 -10.73
C LYS A 233 -12.82 -2.40 -11.29
N PHE A 234 -12.69 -3.71 -11.48
CA PHE A 234 -11.55 -4.31 -12.16
C PHE A 234 -12.01 -5.15 -13.33
N LYS A 235 -11.31 -5.05 -14.45
CA LYS A 235 -11.56 -5.87 -15.64
C LYS A 235 -10.64 -7.08 -15.62
N ARG A 236 -11.18 -8.27 -15.85
CA ARG A 236 -10.35 -9.45 -16.03
C ARG A 236 -9.53 -9.31 -17.31
N CYS A 237 -8.31 -9.86 -17.34
CA CYS A 237 -7.45 -9.70 -18.51
C CYS A 237 -7.89 -10.54 -19.73
N HIS A 238 -8.56 -11.68 -19.53
CA HIS A 238 -8.88 -12.64 -20.61
C HIS A 238 -10.27 -12.49 -21.22
N ASN A 239 -11.19 -11.83 -20.54
CA ASN A 239 -12.55 -11.64 -21.01
C ASN A 239 -13.10 -10.31 -20.49
N ASN A 240 -14.34 -10.00 -20.87
CA ASN A 240 -15.01 -8.79 -20.41
C ASN A 240 -15.61 -8.93 -19.00
N ASP A 241 -15.27 -10.01 -18.27
CA ASP A 241 -15.71 -10.17 -16.89
C ASP A 241 -15.15 -9.03 -16.05
N THR A 242 -16.00 -8.53 -15.17
CA THR A 242 -15.66 -7.42 -14.29
C THR A 242 -15.86 -7.89 -12.86
N LEU A 243 -14.83 -7.72 -12.03
CA LEU A 243 -14.99 -7.78 -10.59
C LEU A 243 -15.44 -6.40 -10.12
N GLU A 244 -16.67 -6.30 -9.62
CA GLU A 244 -17.21 -5.10 -9.00
C GLU A 244 -17.35 -5.32 -7.49
N ILE A 245 -16.64 -4.51 -6.71
CA ILE A 245 -16.80 -4.44 -5.26
C ILE A 245 -17.64 -3.20 -4.99
N SER A 246 -18.91 -3.40 -4.62
CA SER A 246 -19.80 -2.30 -4.24
C SER A 246 -19.52 -1.85 -2.80
N ASN A 247 -19.78 -0.58 -2.51
CA ASN A 247 -19.66 -0.01 -1.17
C ASN A 247 -20.91 -0.23 -0.29
N ALA A 248 -21.95 -0.91 -0.79
CA ALA A 248 -23.23 -1.11 -0.10
C ALA A 248 -23.06 -1.89 1.22
#